data_AF-A0A7J0GKG9-F1
#
_entry.id   AF-A0A7J0GKG9-F1
#
_cell.length_a   1.000
_cell.length_b   1.000
_cell.length_c   1.000
_cell.angle_alpha   90.00
_cell.angle_beta   90.00
_cell.angle_gamma   90.00
#
_symmetry.space_group_name_H-M   'P 1'
#
loop_
_entity.id
_entity.type
_entity.pdbx_description
1 polymer ?
#
loop_
_entity_poly.entity_id
_entity_poly.type
_entity_poly.pdbx_seq_one_letter_code
_entity_poly.pdbx_strand_id
1 'polypeptide(L)'
;MSYGGCIMNVGGVVEMESHVHLILKVDGKVEIGGCEEVSEEEESFNGGAIDRKRERETRIIALSKELECLLKYYKEVLDEKLNLDLRECCSSNSSIACLLEESNLSLSKLVEEIYEKMKVKSGITPASVKSSVLFIGRRSFYGVPNVDADVLEDETESCLWCWEVKSLFYISS
;
A
#
# COMPACT_ATOMS: atom_id res chain seq x y z
N MET A 1 -1.96 -25.10 -39.29
CA MET A 1 -1.55 -23.76 -38.82
C MET A 1 -1.05 -23.93 -37.40
N SER A 2 0.22 -23.64 -37.19
CA SER A 2 0.97 -23.91 -35.96
C SER A 2 0.83 -22.72 -35.02
N TYR A 3 0.32 -22.93 -33.81
CA TYR A 3 0.51 -22.02 -32.70
C TYR A 3 1.46 -22.71 -31.73
N GLY A 4 2.69 -22.20 -31.65
CA GLY A 4 3.71 -22.70 -30.74
C GLY A 4 3.29 -22.43 -29.30
N GLY A 5 2.97 -23.50 -28.58
CA GLY A 5 2.81 -23.48 -27.14
C GLY A 5 4.18 -23.47 -26.48
N CYS A 6 4.50 -22.39 -25.76
CA CYS A 6 5.57 -22.43 -24.77
C CYS A 6 5.05 -23.19 -23.55
N ILE A 7 5.48 -24.44 -23.43
CA ILE A 7 5.33 -25.25 -22.22
C ILE A 7 6.34 -24.68 -21.21
N MET A 8 5.88 -23.87 -20.26
CA MET A 8 6.63 -23.65 -19.02
C MET A 8 6.12 -24.65 -18.00
N ASN A 9 6.90 -25.72 -17.87
CA ASN A 9 6.73 -26.72 -16.84
C ASN A 9 7.26 -26.13 -15.52
N VAL A 10 6.38 -25.80 -14.59
CA VAL A 10 6.74 -25.70 -13.18
C VAL A 10 5.60 -26.32 -12.38
N GLY A 11 5.85 -27.53 -11.89
CA GLY A 11 4.96 -28.18 -10.94
C GLY A 11 4.92 -27.39 -9.63
N GLY A 12 3.75 -27.40 -9.01
CA GLY A 12 3.53 -26.85 -7.68
C GLY A 12 2.11 -26.32 -7.54
N VAL A 13 1.20 -27.18 -7.07
CA VAL A 13 -0.04 -26.69 -6.45
C VAL A 13 0.40 -25.99 -5.18
N VAL A 14 0.35 -24.66 -5.16
CA VAL A 14 0.53 -23.88 -3.94
C VAL A 14 -0.85 -23.69 -3.32
N GLU A 15 -1.17 -24.53 -2.35
CA GLU A 15 -2.20 -24.23 -1.36
C GLU A 15 -1.76 -22.96 -0.61
N MET A 16 -2.60 -21.92 -0.68
CA MET A 16 -2.41 -20.70 0.11
C MET A 16 -2.82 -20.98 1.56
N GLU A 17 -1.90 -21.51 2.36
CA GLU A 17 -2.03 -21.44 3.81
C GLU A 17 -1.56 -20.06 4.31
N SER A 18 -2.45 -19.39 5.02
CA SER A 18 -2.28 -18.05 5.58
C SER A 18 -1.33 -18.06 6.77
N HIS A 19 -0.02 -18.03 6.51
CA HIS A 19 0.97 -17.68 7.52
C HIS A 19 1.95 -16.66 6.95
N VAL A 20 1.72 -15.39 7.31
CA VAL A 20 2.59 -14.27 6.95
C VAL A 20 3.91 -14.43 7.71
N HIS A 21 4.95 -14.92 7.03
CA HIS A 21 6.33 -14.81 7.51
C HIS A 21 7.05 -13.80 6.62
N LEU A 22 7.12 -12.55 7.07
CA LEU A 22 7.94 -11.53 6.41
C LEU A 22 9.41 -11.86 6.68
N ILE A 23 10.14 -12.28 5.64
CA ILE A 23 11.59 -12.41 5.67
C ILE A 23 12.18 -11.17 4.99
N LEU A 24 12.66 -10.21 5.79
CA LEU A 24 13.48 -9.11 5.29
C LEU A 24 14.93 -9.60 5.20
N LYS A 25 15.48 -9.62 3.99
CA LYS A 25 16.87 -10.02 3.71
C LYS A 25 17.68 -8.77 3.42
N VAL A 26 18.44 -8.31 4.43
CA VAL A 26 19.46 -7.28 4.25
C VAL A 26 20.82 -7.94 4.50
N ASP A 27 21.69 -7.87 3.50
CA ASP A 27 23.12 -8.24 3.52
C ASP A 27 23.51 -9.64 4.03
N GLY A 28 22.86 -10.66 3.47
CA GLY A 28 23.52 -11.95 3.23
C GLY A 28 23.92 -12.78 4.46
N LYS A 29 23.52 -12.41 5.68
CA LYS A 29 23.76 -13.20 6.89
C LYS A 29 22.44 -13.69 7.49
N VAL A 30 22.24 -15.00 7.46
CA VAL A 30 21.18 -15.69 8.20
C VAL A 30 21.72 -15.97 9.59
N GLU A 31 21.22 -15.28 10.60
CA GLU A 31 21.45 -15.66 12.00
C GLU A 31 20.16 -16.25 12.57
N ILE A 32 20.18 -17.57 12.80
CA ILE A 32 19.16 -18.29 13.55
C ILE A 32 19.57 -18.16 15.03
N GLY A 33 19.02 -17.17 15.73
CA GLY A 33 19.15 -17.07 17.18
C GLY A 33 18.21 -18.07 17.85
N GLY A 34 18.70 -19.28 18.11
CA GLY A 34 18.00 -20.26 18.96
C GLY A 34 17.96 -19.77 20.40
N CYS A 35 16.79 -19.85 21.03
CA CYS A 35 16.65 -19.63 22.47
C CYS A 35 17.24 -20.82 23.23
N GLU A 36 18.33 -20.61 23.96
CA GLU A 36 18.76 -21.53 25.01
C GLU A 36 17.76 -21.48 26.18
N GLU A 37 17.26 -22.64 26.58
CA GLU A 37 16.50 -22.83 27.81
C GLU A 37 17.41 -22.58 29.02
N VAL A 38 17.02 -21.66 29.91
CA VAL A 38 17.63 -21.53 31.23
C VAL A 38 16.57 -21.84 32.28
N SER A 39 16.88 -22.85 33.09
CA SER A 39 16.07 -23.45 34.14
C SER A 39 15.74 -22.50 35.30
N GLU A 40 14.55 -22.73 35.84
CA GLU A 40 13.89 -22.04 36.96
C GLU A 40 14.71 -22.04 38.26
N GLU A 41 14.80 -20.88 38.93
CA GLU A 41 14.67 -20.80 40.39
C GLU A 41 13.83 -19.55 40.74
N GLU A 42 12.82 -19.75 41.58
CA GLU A 42 11.78 -18.78 41.93
C GLU A 42 12.31 -17.57 42.71
N GLU A 43 11.95 -16.35 42.28
CA GLU A 43 11.53 -15.29 43.21
C GLU A 43 10.68 -14.20 42.52
N SER A 44 9.56 -13.88 43.16
CA SER A 44 8.56 -12.83 42.84
C SER A 44 7.61 -13.10 41.66
N PHE A 45 6.43 -13.65 42.01
CA PHE A 45 5.25 -13.88 41.15
C PHE A 45 4.69 -12.62 40.46
N ASN A 46 5.27 -11.43 40.68
CA ASN A 46 4.89 -10.18 40.01
C ASN A 46 5.97 -9.66 39.03
N GLY A 47 7.21 -10.17 39.07
CA GLY A 47 8.33 -9.69 38.25
C GLY A 47 8.25 -10.10 36.79
N GLY A 48 7.96 -11.38 36.51
CA GLY A 48 7.94 -11.92 35.14
C GLY A 48 6.78 -11.40 34.26
N ALA A 49 5.66 -11.00 34.86
CA ALA A 49 4.56 -10.38 34.12
C ALA A 49 4.86 -8.93 33.72
N ILE A 50 5.56 -8.19 34.60
CA ILE A 50 6.01 -6.82 34.33
C ILE A 50 7.10 -6.82 33.25
N ASP A 51 8.00 -7.80 33.28
CA ASP A 51 9.08 -7.93 32.30
C ASP A 51 8.55 -8.23 30.89
N ARG A 52 7.64 -9.20 30.74
CA ARG A 52 6.96 -9.48 29.46
C ARG A 52 6.17 -8.28 28.92
N LYS A 53 5.54 -7.51 29.81
CA LYS A 53 4.82 -6.29 29.41
C LYS A 53 5.78 -5.23 28.87
N ARG A 54 6.90 -4.99 29.55
CA ARG A 54 7.93 -4.04 29.08
C ARG A 54 8.57 -4.49 27.77
N GLU A 55 8.86 -5.78 27.62
CA GLU A 55 9.40 -6.31 26.37
C GLU A 55 8.43 -6.08 25.20
N ARG A 56 7.14 -6.37 25.41
CA ARG A 56 6.09 -6.08 24.42
C ARG A 56 6.02 -4.59 24.07
N GLU A 57 6.03 -3.71 25.07
CA GLU A 57 6.02 -2.26 24.86
C GLU A 57 7.24 -1.79 24.06
N THR A 58 8.42 -2.32 24.38
CA THR A 58 9.68 -2.00 23.67
C THR A 58 9.61 -2.44 22.21
N ARG A 59 9.08 -3.64 21.94
CA ARG A 59 8.86 -4.15 20.58
C ARG A 59 7.86 -3.30 19.80
N ILE A 60 6.76 -2.87 20.44
CA ILE A 60 5.78 -1.97 19.82
C ILE A 60 6.44 -0.65 19.42
N ILE A 61 7.22 -0.04 20.33
CA ILE A 61 7.92 1.22 20.06
C ILE A 61 8.90 1.07 18.87
N ALA A 62 9.66 -0.02 18.83
CA ALA A 62 10.60 -0.29 17.74
C ALA A 62 9.85 -0.43 16.39
N LEU A 63 8.79 -1.24 16.34
CA LEU A 63 8.00 -1.46 15.13
C LEU A 63 7.28 -0.20 14.65
N SER A 64 6.72 0.60 15.57
CA SER A 64 6.10 1.88 15.21
C SER A 64 7.11 2.82 14.57
N LYS A 65 8.34 2.87 15.11
CA LYS A 65 9.41 3.68 14.54
C LYS A 65 9.83 3.19 13.15
N GLU A 66 9.92 1.88 12.94
CA GLU A 66 10.21 1.30 11.62
C GLU A 66 9.12 1.65 10.59
N LEU A 67 7.85 1.58 10.99
CA LEU A 67 6.73 2.00 10.14
C LEU A 67 6.81 3.49 9.79
N GLU A 68 7.05 4.37 10.77
CA GLU A 68 7.22 5.81 10.52
C GLU A 68 8.35 6.08 9.50
N CYS A 69 9.49 5.40 9.65
CA CYS A 69 10.60 5.49 8.71
C CYS A 69 10.22 5.02 7.29
N LEU A 70 9.50 3.89 7.17
CA LEU A 70 9.05 3.36 5.89
C LEU A 70 8.05 4.31 5.20
N LEU A 71 7.09 4.83 5.96
CA LEU A 71 6.11 5.79 5.45
C LEU A 71 6.79 7.07 4.95
N LYS A 72 7.80 7.55 5.68
CA LYS A 72 8.60 8.69 5.26
C LYS A 72 9.33 8.42 3.94
N TYR A 73 10.04 7.30 3.84
CA TYR A 73 10.74 6.91 2.61
C TYR A 73 9.79 6.81 1.42
N TYR A 74 8.63 6.18 1.62
CA TYR A 74 7.63 6.05 0.57
C TYR A 74 7.12 7.42 0.06
N LYS A 75 6.88 8.38 0.97
CA LYS A 75 6.51 9.75 0.59
C LYS A 75 7.60 10.44 -0.22
N GLU A 76 8.87 10.25 0.15
CA GLU A 76 10.02 10.81 -0.60
C GLU A 76 10.12 10.23 -2.02
N VAL A 77 9.85 8.93 -2.20
CA VAL A 77 9.87 8.27 -3.52
C VAL A 77 8.64 8.61 -4.36
N LEU A 78 7.45 8.76 -3.73
CA LEU A 78 6.23 9.13 -4.44
C LEU A 78 6.30 10.51 -5.09
N ASP A 79 7.04 11.46 -4.52
CA ASP A 79 7.20 12.79 -5.11
C ASP A 79 7.98 12.77 -6.44
N GLU A 80 8.71 11.68 -6.73
CA GLU A 80 9.40 11.48 -8.01
C GLU A 80 8.50 10.92 -9.13
N LYS A 81 7.18 10.80 -8.89
CA LYS A 81 6.30 10.04 -9.78
C LYS A 81 6.26 10.56 -11.22
N LEU A 82 6.35 9.59 -12.12
CA LEU A 82 6.53 9.69 -13.56
C LEU A 82 5.59 10.70 -14.23
N ASN A 83 6.17 11.70 -14.89
CA ASN A 83 5.47 12.55 -15.87
C ASN A 83 5.09 11.70 -17.09
N LEU A 84 4.00 10.95 -16.98
CA LEU A 84 3.46 10.15 -18.08
C LEU A 84 2.86 11.09 -19.14
N ASP A 85 3.27 10.90 -20.40
CA ASP A 85 2.64 11.62 -21.51
C ASP A 85 1.22 11.10 -21.72
N LEU A 86 0.23 11.86 -21.22
CA LEU A 86 -1.19 11.54 -21.32
C LEU A 86 -1.70 11.41 -22.77
N ARG A 87 -0.89 11.74 -23.78
CA ARG A 87 -1.18 11.53 -25.21
C ARG A 87 -1.19 10.06 -25.62
N GLU A 88 -0.47 9.17 -24.95
CA GLU A 88 -0.42 7.74 -25.31
C GLU A 88 -1.61 6.93 -24.76
N CYS A 89 -2.41 7.51 -23.86
CA CYS A 89 -3.59 6.85 -23.28
C CYS A 89 -4.79 6.86 -24.25
N CYS A 90 -5.29 5.68 -24.62
CA CYS A 90 -6.34 5.51 -25.63
C CYS A 90 -7.76 5.92 -25.19
N SER A 91 -8.04 6.00 -23.88
CA SER A 91 -9.35 6.35 -23.30
C SER A 91 -9.21 7.35 -22.15
N SER A 92 -10.24 8.15 -21.90
CA SER A 92 -10.30 9.04 -20.72
C SER A 92 -10.14 8.27 -19.42
N ASN A 93 -10.72 7.07 -19.30
CA ASN A 93 -10.57 6.24 -18.10
C ASN A 93 -9.14 5.74 -17.92
N SER A 94 -8.43 5.44 -19.02
CA SER A 94 -7.02 5.07 -18.99
C SER A 94 -6.14 6.21 -18.48
N SER A 95 -6.36 7.45 -18.96
CA SER A 95 -5.65 8.62 -18.44
C SER A 95 -5.94 8.86 -16.96
N ILE A 96 -7.21 8.75 -16.53
CA ILE A 96 -7.60 8.91 -15.13
C ILE A 96 -6.97 7.82 -14.27
N ALA A 97 -6.96 6.56 -14.71
CA ALA A 97 -6.33 5.45 -14.00
C ALA A 97 -4.84 5.71 -13.74
N CYS A 98 -4.10 6.18 -14.75
CA CYS A 98 -2.68 6.51 -14.61
C CYS A 98 -2.41 7.65 -13.63
N LEU A 99 -3.26 8.68 -13.60
CA LEU A 99 -3.13 9.80 -12.66
C LEU A 99 -3.62 9.46 -11.25
N LEU A 100 -4.54 8.50 -11.14
CA LEU A 100 -5.12 8.04 -9.89
C LEU A 100 -4.16 7.11 -9.14
N GLU A 101 -3.51 6.18 -9.84
CA GLU A 101 -2.67 5.14 -9.25
C GLU A 101 -1.64 5.74 -8.29
N GLU A 102 -1.49 5.14 -7.11
CA GLU A 102 -0.72 5.54 -5.92
C GLU A 102 -0.79 7.02 -5.52
N SER A 103 -1.82 7.76 -5.94
CA SER A 103 -2.01 9.14 -5.47
C SER A 103 -2.38 9.13 -3.99
N ASN A 104 -1.73 9.98 -3.20
CA ASN A 104 -2.03 10.14 -1.78
C ASN A 104 -3.11 11.20 -1.48
N LEU A 105 -3.61 11.91 -2.50
CA LEU A 105 -4.55 13.00 -2.34
C LEU A 105 -5.94 12.53 -1.86
N SER A 106 -6.60 13.36 -1.07
CA SER A 106 -8.04 13.25 -0.81
C SER A 106 -8.86 13.34 -2.09
N LEU A 107 -10.07 12.77 -2.12
CA LEU A 107 -10.90 12.69 -3.31
C LEU A 107 -11.15 14.06 -3.95
N SER A 108 -11.47 15.07 -3.14
CA SER A 108 -11.69 16.44 -3.61
C SER A 108 -10.46 16.99 -4.35
N LYS A 109 -9.28 16.91 -3.74
CA LYS A 109 -8.00 17.35 -4.32
C LYS A 109 -7.60 16.54 -5.54
N LEU A 110 -7.80 15.22 -5.50
CA LEU A 110 -7.49 14.33 -6.62
C LEU A 110 -8.33 14.66 -7.85
N VAL A 111 -9.64 14.88 -7.67
CA VAL A 111 -10.54 15.23 -8.77
C VAL A 111 -10.13 16.55 -9.40
N GLU A 112 -9.76 17.55 -8.59
CA GLU A 112 -9.28 18.84 -9.08
C GLU A 112 -7.98 18.67 -9.86
N GLU A 113 -7.00 17.94 -9.34
CA GLU A 113 -5.72 17.71 -10.02
C GLU A 113 -5.89 16.99 -11.36
N ILE A 114 -6.68 15.91 -11.38
CA ILE A 114 -6.95 15.15 -12.60
C ILE A 114 -7.70 16.01 -13.62
N TYR A 115 -8.69 16.77 -13.16
CA TYR A 115 -9.44 17.69 -14.01
C TYR A 115 -8.51 18.73 -14.65
N GLU A 116 -7.64 19.36 -13.87
CA GLU A 116 -6.69 20.35 -14.36
C GLU A 116 -5.72 19.78 -15.40
N LYS A 117 -5.28 18.53 -15.22
CA LYS A 117 -4.44 17.80 -16.18
C LYS A 117 -5.20 17.37 -17.45
N MET A 118 -6.53 17.19 -17.37
CA MET A 118 -7.33 16.65 -18.47
C MET A 118 -8.27 17.64 -19.17
N LYS A 119 -8.47 18.86 -18.64
CA LYS A 119 -9.42 19.87 -19.15
C LYS A 119 -9.21 20.30 -20.60
N VAL A 120 -8.05 19.99 -21.19
CA VAL A 120 -7.76 20.23 -22.61
C VAL A 120 -8.55 19.29 -23.53
N LYS A 121 -8.99 18.12 -23.03
CA LYS A 121 -9.88 17.19 -23.75
C LYS A 121 -11.32 17.69 -23.64
N SER A 122 -12.04 17.73 -24.77
CA SER A 122 -13.44 18.17 -24.80
C SER A 122 -14.37 17.21 -24.04
N GLY A 123 -15.37 17.76 -23.36
CA GLY A 123 -16.42 16.96 -22.68
C GLY A 123 -16.05 16.46 -21.27
N ILE A 124 -14.87 16.78 -20.75
CA ILE A 124 -14.48 16.44 -19.38
C ILE A 124 -14.98 17.50 -18.40
N THR A 125 -15.65 17.05 -17.33
CA THR A 125 -16.11 17.89 -16.24
C THR A 125 -15.60 17.34 -14.90
N PRO A 126 -15.52 18.14 -13.83
CA PRO A 126 -15.14 17.63 -12.51
C PRO A 126 -16.07 16.50 -12.03
N ALA A 127 -17.36 16.56 -12.37
CA ALA A 127 -18.33 15.52 -12.03
C ALA A 127 -18.07 14.20 -12.78
N SER A 128 -17.70 14.24 -14.07
CA SER A 128 -17.35 13.04 -14.82
C SER A 128 -16.05 12.43 -14.29
N VAL A 129 -15.05 13.27 -13.95
CA VAL A 129 -13.80 12.81 -13.32
C VAL A 129 -14.09 12.13 -12.00
N LYS A 130 -14.85 12.76 -11.11
CA LYS A 130 -15.25 12.17 -9.82
C LYS A 130 -15.95 10.83 -10.00
N SER A 131 -16.85 10.73 -10.97
CA SER A 131 -17.56 9.48 -11.27
C SER A 131 -16.60 8.39 -11.73
N SER A 132 -15.67 8.71 -12.65
CA SER A 132 -14.64 7.78 -13.12
C SER A 132 -13.69 7.35 -12.00
N VAL A 133 -13.21 8.27 -11.16
CA VAL A 133 -12.34 7.97 -10.00
C VAL A 133 -13.02 6.97 -9.07
N LEU A 134 -14.28 7.22 -8.71
CA LEU A 134 -15.05 6.31 -7.84
C LEU A 134 -15.38 4.97 -8.52
N PHE A 135 -15.51 4.96 -9.85
CA PHE A 135 -15.78 3.76 -10.63
C PHE A 135 -14.53 2.86 -10.72
N ILE A 136 -13.40 3.41 -11.17
CA ILE A 136 -12.18 2.66 -11.46
C ILE A 136 -11.26 2.49 -10.25
N GLY A 137 -11.30 3.42 -9.30
CA GLY A 137 -10.34 3.50 -8.20
C GLY A 137 -10.91 3.03 -6.86
N ARG A 138 -10.02 2.61 -5.96
CA ARG A 138 -10.29 2.35 -4.56
C ARG A 138 -9.36 3.21 -3.72
N ARG A 139 -9.88 3.75 -2.63
CA ARG A 139 -9.07 4.40 -1.60
C ARG A 139 -8.65 3.35 -0.57
N SER A 140 -7.34 3.16 -0.42
CA SER A 140 -6.71 2.22 0.49
C SER A 140 -5.89 2.97 1.52
N PHE A 141 -5.69 2.38 2.69
CA PHE A 141 -4.97 3.01 3.79
C PHE A 141 -4.09 2.00 4.55
N TYR A 142 -2.95 2.47 5.04
CA TYR A 142 -1.96 1.68 5.74
C TYR A 142 -1.53 2.42 7.01
N GLY A 143 -1.92 1.91 8.18
CA GLY A 143 -1.64 2.55 9.47
C GLY A 143 -2.91 2.72 10.30
N VAL A 144 -2.98 3.79 11.09
CA VAL A 144 -4.12 4.08 11.96
C VAL A 144 -4.93 5.23 11.37
N PRO A 145 -6.11 4.95 10.77
CA PRO A 145 -6.97 5.99 10.21
C PRO A 145 -7.71 6.75 11.32
N ASN A 146 -8.24 7.92 10.98
CA ASN A 146 -9.17 8.62 11.87
C ASN A 146 -10.58 8.03 11.69
N VAL A 147 -11.09 7.37 12.74
CA VAL A 147 -12.39 6.69 12.72
C VAL A 147 -13.58 7.63 12.50
N ASP A 148 -13.40 8.92 12.78
CA ASP A 148 -14.45 9.94 12.62
C ASP A 148 -14.36 10.68 11.28
N ALA A 149 -13.32 10.41 10.48
CA ALA A 149 -13.11 11.05 9.18
C ALA A 149 -13.81 10.27 8.05
N ASP A 150 -14.20 10.99 6.98
CA ASP A 150 -14.62 10.35 5.74
C ASP A 150 -13.41 9.69 5.09
N VAL A 151 -13.46 8.38 4.87
CA VAL A 151 -12.41 7.57 4.23
C VAL A 151 -11.92 8.17 2.91
N LEU A 152 -12.81 8.84 2.15
CA LEU A 152 -12.46 9.43 0.86
C LEU A 152 -11.70 10.76 0.99
N GLU A 153 -11.82 11.44 2.13
CA GLU A 153 -11.25 12.77 2.36
C GLU A 153 -10.23 12.78 3.52
N ASP A 154 -10.01 11.65 4.20
CA ASP A 154 -9.05 11.55 5.30
C ASP A 154 -7.61 11.72 4.80
N GLU A 155 -6.85 12.53 5.55
CA GLU A 155 -5.46 12.89 5.31
C GLU A 155 -4.62 12.76 6.60
N THR A 156 -5.10 11.97 7.57
CA THR A 156 -4.44 11.73 8.85
C THR A 156 -3.01 11.23 8.68
N GLU A 157 -2.05 11.90 9.32
CA GLU A 157 -0.61 11.64 9.14
C GLU A 157 -0.15 10.27 9.65
N SER A 158 -0.83 9.69 10.64
CA SER A 158 -0.58 8.33 11.16
C SER A 158 -1.03 7.21 10.21
N CYS A 159 -1.51 7.58 9.03
CA CYS A 159 -1.95 6.65 8.01
C CYS A 159 -1.41 7.07 6.64
N LEU A 160 -0.89 6.10 5.91
CA LEU A 160 -0.58 6.29 4.51
C LEU A 160 -1.81 5.99 3.69
N TRP A 161 -2.29 6.99 2.99
CA TRP A 161 -3.44 6.87 2.11
C TRP A 161 -2.99 6.79 0.66
N CYS A 162 -3.55 5.84 -0.10
CA CYS A 162 -3.24 5.63 -1.51
C CYS A 162 -4.52 5.37 -2.32
N TRP A 163 -4.54 5.84 -3.56
CA TRP A 163 -5.53 5.44 -4.56
C TRP A 163 -4.97 4.30 -5.41
N GLU A 164 -5.77 3.26 -5.62
CA GLU A 164 -5.40 2.06 -6.36
C GLU A 164 -6.46 1.76 -7.42
N VAL A 165 -6.05 1.35 -8.62
CA VAL A 165 -7.01 0.93 -9.65
C VAL A 165 -7.58 -0.45 -9.30
N LYS A 166 -8.92 -0.55 -9.21
CA LYS A 166 -9.64 -1.79 -8.82
C LYS A 166 -9.35 -2.97 -9.75
N SER A 167 -9.21 -2.71 -11.05
CA SER A 167 -8.92 -3.75 -12.05
C SER A 167 -8.48 -3.13 -13.37
N LEU A 168 -7.52 -3.80 -14.03
CA LEU A 168 -7.04 -3.43 -15.37
C LEU A 168 -8.13 -3.49 -16.45
N PHE A 169 -9.20 -4.28 -16.25
CA PHE A 169 -10.33 -4.33 -17.20
C PHE A 169 -11.04 -2.98 -17.37
N TYR A 170 -11.06 -2.14 -16.32
CA TYR A 170 -11.71 -0.84 -16.36
C TYR A 170 -10.88 0.24 -17.10
N ILE A 171 -9.62 -0.07 -17.43
CA ILE A 171 -8.70 0.83 -18.13
C ILE A 171 -8.90 0.76 -19.65
N SER A 172 -9.42 -0.36 -20.17
CA SER A 172 -9.58 -0.62 -21.61
C SER A 172 -10.96 -0.29 -22.20
N SER A 173 -11.90 0.28 -21.42
CA SER A 173 -13.24 0.68 -21.86
C SER A 173 -13.39 2.19 -22.08
#